data_AF-A0A951NN95-F1
#
_entry.id   AF-A0A951NN95-F1
#
_cell.length_a   1.000
_cell.length_b   1.000
_cell.length_c   1.000
_cell.angle_alpha   90.00
_cell.angle_beta   90.00
_cell.angle_gamma   90.00
#
_symmetry.space_group_name_H-M   'P 1'
#
loop_
_entity.id
_entity.type
_entity.pdbx_description
1 polymer ?
#
loop_
_entity_poly.entity_id
_entity_poly.type
_entity_poly.pdbx_seq_one_letter_code
_entity_poly.pdbx_strand_id
1 'polypeptide(L)'
;AMRPLWRAQVAYVPQDVFLLNDTIAGNLRLASPYASEEELWAALKSAQAERFVQHLEAGLDTVIGERGIKLSGGERQRIALARALLGKPSLLILDEATSAIRFVIPRELRGRRNRPVP
;
A
#
# COMPACT_ATOMS: atom_id res chain seq x y z
N ALA A 1 20.84 1.32 12.03
CA ALA A 1 21.24 2.39 11.09
C ALA A 1 20.05 3.29 10.81
N MET A 2 20.20 4.60 10.95
CA MET A 2 19.14 5.59 10.67
C MET A 2 18.80 5.54 9.17
N ARG A 3 17.55 5.20 8.82
CA ARG A 3 17.10 5.25 7.41
C ARG A 3 17.14 6.72 6.96
N PRO A 4 17.72 7.04 5.79
CA PRO A 4 17.67 8.39 5.25
C PRO A 4 16.21 8.87 5.14
N LEU A 5 15.94 10.10 5.60
CA LEU A 5 14.59 10.69 5.65
C LEU A 5 13.86 10.63 4.29
N TRP A 6 14.59 10.72 3.18
CA TRP A 6 14.01 10.65 1.84
C TRP A 6 13.36 9.30 1.52
N ARG A 7 13.87 8.19 2.05
CA ARG A 7 13.31 6.84 1.82
C ARG A 7 11.95 6.64 2.49
N ALA A 8 11.65 7.41 3.55
CA ALA A 8 10.33 7.41 4.16
C ALA A 8 9.29 8.20 3.34
N GLN A 9 9.74 9.03 2.39
CA GLN A 9 8.86 9.89 1.58
C GLN A 9 8.56 9.32 0.18
N VAL A 10 9.23 8.22 -0.21
CA VAL A 10 9.05 7.59 -1.53
C VAL A 10 8.56 6.17 -1.33
N ALA A 11 7.48 5.80 -2.01
CA ALA A 11 7.02 4.43 -2.12
C ALA A 11 7.12 3.96 -3.58
N TYR A 12 7.57 2.73 -3.77
CA TYR A 12 7.66 2.08 -5.08
C TYR A 12 6.87 0.77 -5.03
N VAL A 13 5.99 0.58 -6.01
CA VAL A 13 5.23 -0.66 -6.20
C VAL A 13 5.70 -1.29 -7.51
N PRO A 14 6.44 -2.40 -7.47
CA PRO A 14 6.87 -3.11 -8.67
C PRO A 14 5.70 -3.84 -9.32
N GLN A 15 5.85 -4.18 -10.60
CA GLN A 15 4.93 -5.05 -11.33
C GLN A 15 4.78 -6.42 -10.65
N ASP A 16 5.91 -7.05 -10.34
CA ASP A 16 5.98 -8.31 -9.58
C ASP A 16 5.98 -8.02 -8.08
N VAL A 17 4.77 -8.02 -7.52
CA VAL A 17 4.55 -7.80 -6.10
C VAL A 17 4.97 -9.02 -5.28
N PHE A 18 5.80 -8.76 -4.28
CA PHE A 18 6.09 -9.69 -3.20
C PHE A 18 5.24 -9.39 -1.94
N LEU A 19 4.56 -10.42 -1.45
CA LEU A 19 3.84 -10.42 -0.17
C LEU A 19 4.43 -11.53 0.71
N LEU A 20 4.51 -11.27 2.02
CA LEU A 20 4.94 -12.27 2.99
C LEU A 20 3.87 -13.35 3.17
N ASN A 21 4.31 -14.55 3.53
CA ASN A 21 3.44 -15.64 3.99
C ASN A 21 2.91 -15.32 5.40
N ASP A 22 1.97 -14.38 5.47
CA ASP A 22 1.42 -13.80 6.70
C ASP A 22 -0.02 -13.33 6.44
N THR A 23 -0.71 -12.75 7.43
CA THR A 23 -2.03 -12.16 7.24
C THR A 23 -1.98 -10.95 6.30
N ILE A 24 -3.15 -10.58 5.75
CA ILE A 24 -3.28 -9.32 5.00
C ILE A 24 -2.87 -8.14 5.89
N ALA A 25 -3.32 -8.10 7.15
CA ALA A 25 -2.93 -7.08 8.11
C ALA A 25 -1.42 -7.05 8.38
N GLY A 26 -0.78 -8.21 8.59
CA GLY A 26 0.67 -8.31 8.79
C GLY A 26 1.44 -7.75 7.58
N ASN A 27 0.99 -8.10 6.39
CA ASN A 27 1.51 -7.57 5.14
C ASN A 27 1.36 -6.05 5.04
N LEU A 28 0.23 -5.46 5.44
CA LEU A 28 0.02 -4.01 5.39
C LEU A 28 0.87 -3.26 6.44
N ARG A 29 0.96 -3.80 7.66
CA ARG A 29 1.71 -3.22 8.78
C ARG A 29 3.23 -3.18 8.58
N LEU A 30 3.76 -3.82 7.54
CA LEU A 30 5.15 -3.63 7.12
C LEU A 30 5.48 -2.15 6.81
N ALA A 31 4.51 -1.37 6.34
CA ALA A 31 4.69 0.05 6.05
C ALA A 31 4.41 0.94 7.27
N SER A 32 3.51 0.52 8.16
CA SER A 32 3.13 1.23 9.38
C SER A 32 2.79 0.21 10.47
N PRO A 33 3.76 -0.16 11.34
CA PRO A 33 3.59 -1.25 12.31
C PRO A 33 2.45 -1.05 13.31
N TYR A 34 2.11 0.21 13.60
CA TYR A 34 1.10 0.59 14.59
C TYR A 34 -0.20 1.07 13.95
N ALA A 35 -0.39 0.85 12.64
CA ALA A 35 -1.63 1.23 11.96
C ALA A 35 -2.83 0.53 12.59
N SER A 36 -3.82 1.35 12.95
CA SER A 36 -5.14 0.91 13.41
C SER A 36 -5.88 0.14 12.32
N GLU A 37 -6.85 -0.68 12.69
CA GLU A 37 -7.66 -1.42 11.72
C GLU A 37 -8.40 -0.47 10.76
N GLU A 38 -8.88 0.67 11.27
CA GLU A 38 -9.51 1.72 10.47
C GLU A 38 -8.56 2.28 9.40
N GLU A 39 -7.28 2.50 9.75
CA GLU A 39 -6.27 2.93 8.78
C GLU A 39 -5.98 1.83 7.74
N LEU A 40 -5.95 0.56 8.14
CA LEU A 40 -5.77 -0.56 7.21
C LEU A 40 -6.92 -0.61 6.19
N TRP A 41 -8.16 -0.53 6.66
CA TRP A 41 -9.35 -0.51 5.80
C TRP A 41 -9.39 0.72 4.89
N ALA A 42 -9.02 1.90 5.41
CA ALA A 42 -8.92 3.11 4.59
C ALA A 42 -7.91 2.95 3.44
N ALA A 43 -6.75 2.37 3.71
CA ALA A 43 -5.74 2.11 2.70
C ALA A 43 -6.20 1.06 1.67
N LEU A 44 -6.85 -0.02 2.13
CA LEU A 44 -7.44 -1.02 1.26
C LEU A 44 -8.52 -0.41 0.36
N LYS A 45 -9.35 0.49 0.90
CA LYS A 45 -10.36 1.21 0.13
C LYS A 45 -9.74 2.09 -0.95
N SER A 46 -8.71 2.87 -0.60
CA SER A 46 -7.97 3.69 -1.58
C SER A 46 -7.31 2.86 -2.67
N ALA A 47 -6.90 1.63 -2.36
CA ALA A 47 -6.32 0.69 -3.31
C ALA A 47 -7.36 -0.20 -4.03
N GLN A 48 -8.67 0.04 -3.84
CA GLN A 48 -9.76 -0.78 -4.38
C GLN A 48 -9.70 -2.27 -3.96
N ALA A 49 -9.10 -2.54 -2.80
CA ALA A 49 -8.96 -3.86 -2.21
C ALA A 49 -10.06 -4.17 -1.17
N GLU A 50 -10.66 -3.15 -0.57
CA GLU A 50 -11.63 -3.29 0.54
C GLU A 50 -12.70 -4.37 0.26
N ARG A 51 -13.37 -4.28 -0.89
CA ARG A 51 -14.44 -5.23 -1.23
C ARG A 51 -13.97 -6.67 -1.21
N PHE A 52 -12.91 -7.03 -1.93
CA PHE A 52 -12.51 -8.44 -1.99
C PHE A 52 -12.04 -8.94 -0.62
N VAL A 53 -11.33 -8.10 0.15
CA VAL A 53 -10.88 -8.47 1.50
C VAL A 53 -12.07 -8.71 2.42
N GLN A 54 -13.14 -7.92 2.32
CA GLN A 54 -14.38 -8.14 3.08
C GLN A 54 -15.11 -9.45 2.73
N HIS A 55 -14.90 -10.00 1.53
CA HIS A 55 -15.51 -11.28 1.12
C HIS A 55 -14.70 -12.49 1.57
N LEU A 56 -13.51 -12.28 2.15
CA LEU A 56 -12.72 -13.35 2.75
C LEU A 56 -13.26 -13.64 4.14
N GLU A 57 -13.40 -14.92 4.48
CA GLU A 57 -13.95 -15.37 5.77
C GLU A 57 -13.24 -14.74 6.99
N ALA A 58 -11.91 -14.62 6.91
CA ALA A 58 -11.08 -14.03 7.97
C ALA A 58 -10.73 -12.55 7.74
N GLY A 59 -11.25 -11.92 6.68
CA GLY A 59 -10.99 -10.50 6.39
C GLY A 59 -9.50 -10.13 6.43
N LEU A 60 -9.15 -9.16 7.27
CA LEU A 60 -7.76 -8.71 7.49
C LEU A 60 -6.83 -9.80 8.05
N ASP A 61 -7.37 -10.77 8.79
CA ASP A 61 -6.63 -11.89 9.39
C ASP A 61 -6.45 -13.06 8.42
N THR A 62 -6.95 -12.95 7.19
CA THR A 62 -6.73 -13.96 6.17
C THR A 62 -5.24 -14.14 5.90
N VAL A 63 -4.73 -15.35 6.14
CA VAL A 63 -3.36 -15.74 5.79
C VAL A 63 -3.25 -15.90 4.28
N ILE A 64 -2.23 -15.27 3.69
CA ILE A 64 -1.92 -15.36 2.26
C ILE A 64 -0.55 -16.02 2.03
N GLY A 65 -0.35 -16.58 0.84
CA GLY A 65 0.93 -17.21 0.46
C GLY A 65 0.88 -18.74 0.52
N GLU A 66 2.00 -19.40 0.81
CA GLU A 66 2.15 -20.86 0.66
C GLU A 66 1.17 -21.69 1.52
N ARG A 67 0.89 -21.24 2.75
CA ARG A 67 -0.02 -21.90 3.69
C ARG A 67 -1.40 -21.23 3.77
N GLY A 68 -1.59 -20.18 2.98
CA GLY A 68 -2.79 -19.36 2.97
C GLY A 68 -3.52 -19.45 1.64
N ILE A 69 -4.41 -18.48 1.40
CA ILE A 69 -5.03 -18.36 0.09
C ILE A 69 -4.03 -17.82 -0.95
N LYS A 70 -4.24 -18.18 -2.21
CA LYS A 70 -3.53 -17.59 -3.34
C LYS A 70 -4.31 -16.41 -3.88
N LEU A 71 -3.73 -15.23 -3.82
CA LEU A 71 -4.26 -14.03 -4.45
C LEU A 71 -3.93 -14.01 -5.94
N SER A 72 -4.88 -13.56 -6.76
CA SER A 72 -4.64 -13.21 -8.17
C SER A 72 -3.61 -12.10 -8.30
N GLY A 73 -3.02 -11.93 -9.49
CA GLY A 73 -2.02 -10.86 -9.73
C GLY A 73 -2.56 -9.46 -9.39
N GLY A 74 -3.79 -9.16 -9.80
CA GLY A 74 -4.43 -7.87 -9.52
C GLY A 74 -4.73 -7.65 -8.03
N GLU A 75 -5.12 -8.70 -7.28
CA GLU A 75 -5.31 -8.59 -5.83
C GLU A 75 -3.99 -8.33 -5.12
N ARG A 76 -2.90 -9.03 -5.51
CA ARG A 76 -1.56 -8.77 -4.97
C ARG A 76 -1.13 -7.33 -5.20
N GLN A 77 -1.33 -6.81 -6.42
CA GLN A 77 -1.06 -5.41 -6.73
C GLN A 77 -1.84 -4.44 -5.84
N ARG A 78 -3.13 -4.68 -5.64
CA ARG A 78 -3.94 -3.82 -4.76
C ARG A 78 -3.52 -3.89 -3.30
N ILE A 79 -3.11 -5.05 -2.78
CA ILE A 79 -2.53 -5.15 -1.42
C ILE A 79 -1.21 -4.39 -1.33
N ALA A 80 -0.32 -4.49 -2.33
CA ALA A 80 0.94 -3.75 -2.33
C ALA A 80 0.72 -2.23 -2.42
N LEU A 81 -0.26 -1.80 -3.20
CA LEU A 81 -0.66 -0.40 -3.27
C LEU A 81 -1.20 0.09 -1.92
N ALA A 82 -2.07 -0.67 -1.26
CA ALA A 82 -2.56 -0.33 0.09
C ALA A 82 -1.41 -0.21 1.09
N ARG A 83 -0.46 -1.16 1.08
CA ARG A 83 0.78 -1.09 1.88
C ARG A 83 1.57 0.19 1.59
N ALA A 84 1.77 0.53 0.32
CA ALA A 84 2.49 1.74 -0.07
C ALA A 84 1.79 3.01 0.43
N LEU A 85 0.46 3.08 0.32
CA LEU A 85 -0.35 4.23 0.75
C LEU A 85 -0.35 4.42 2.27
N LEU A 86 -0.30 3.34 3.07
CA LEU A 86 -0.19 3.42 4.53
C LEU A 86 1.06 4.15 5.00
N GLY A 87 2.15 4.09 4.23
CA GLY A 87 3.37 4.85 4.50
C GLY A 87 3.23 6.36 4.31
N LYS A 88 2.07 6.84 3.84
CA LYS A 88 1.78 8.26 3.53
C LYS A 88 2.91 8.92 2.71
N PRO A 89 3.33 8.31 1.58
CA PRO A 89 4.48 8.80 0.81
C PRO A 89 4.16 10.13 0.12
N SER A 90 5.17 11.00 0.03
CA SER A 90 5.11 12.23 -0.76
C SER A 90 5.21 11.95 -2.28
N LEU A 91 5.82 10.82 -2.66
CA LEU A 91 5.96 10.36 -4.04
C LEU A 91 5.69 8.85 -4.12
N LEU A 92 4.73 8.46 -4.96
CA LEU A 92 4.42 7.07 -5.27
C LEU A 92 4.83 6.77 -6.72
N ILE A 93 5.66 5.75 -6.89
CA ILE A 93 6.13 5.25 -8.19
C ILE A 93 5.48 3.88 -8.42
N LEU A 94 4.85 3.71 -9.57
CA LEU A 94 4.23 2.44 -9.99
C LEU A 94 4.91 1.96 -11.25
N ASP A 95 5.45 0.75 -11.22
CA ASP A 95 6.00 0.12 -12.41
C ASP A 95 4.92 -0.62 -13.18
N GLU A 96 4.85 -0.40 -14.49
CA GLU A 96 3.76 -0.87 -15.38
C GLU A 96 2.35 -0.74 -14.77
N ALA A 97 1.89 0.51 -14.54
CA ALA A 97 0.51 0.80 -14.16
C ALA A 97 -0.46 0.32 -15.25
N THR A 98 -0.79 -0.96 -15.25
CA THR A 98 -1.73 -1.58 -16.17
C THR A 98 -3.10 -1.01 -15.81
N SER A 99 -3.49 0.03 -16.55
CA SER A 99 -4.82 0.47 -17.03
C SER A 99 -6.09 0.36 -16.15
N ALA A 100 -6.10 -0.31 -15.00
CA ALA A 100 -7.29 -0.64 -14.21
C ALA A 100 -7.34 0.05 -12.83
N ILE A 101 -6.25 0.67 -12.35
CA ILE A 101 -6.20 1.28 -11.02
C ILE A 101 -6.00 2.80 -11.13
N ARG A 102 -7.10 3.56 -11.09
CA ARG A 102 -7.06 5.01 -10.77
C ARG A 102 -7.20 5.17 -9.25
N PHE A 103 -6.19 5.75 -8.62
CA PHE A 103 -6.27 6.25 -7.25
C PHE A 103 -6.11 7.77 -7.27
N VAL A 104 -6.82 8.45 -6.36
CA VAL A 104 -6.71 9.89 -6.18
C VAL A 104 -5.81 10.11 -4.97
N ILE A 105 -4.63 10.68 -5.17
CA ILE A 105 -3.84 11.22 -4.07
C ILE A 105 -4.52 12.52 -3.61
N PRO A 106 -4.91 12.66 -2.33
CA PRO A 106 -5.44 13.91 -1.81
C PRO A 106 -4.51 15.08 -2.13
N ARG A 107 -5.10 16.17 -2.65
CA ARG A 107 -4.44 17.22 -3.44
C ARG A 107 -3.59 18.21 -2.62
N GLU A 108 -3.17 17.87 -1.41
CA GLU A 108 -2.54 18.80 -0.45
C GLU A 108 -1.05 19.06 -0.70
N LEU A 109 -0.39 18.35 -1.62
CA LEU A 109 1.05 18.50 -1.87
C LEU A 109 1.43 19.54 -2.94
N ARG A 110 0.52 20.45 -3.33
CA ARG A 110 0.80 21.51 -4.32
C ARG A 110 1.06 22.89 -3.69
N GLY A 111 1.86 22.94 -2.62
CA GLY A 111 2.12 24.19 -1.91
C GLY A 111 3.53 24.30 -1.36
N ARG A 112 4.59 24.14 -2.18
CA ARG A 112 5.97 24.60 -1.91
C ARG A 112 6.87 24.40 -3.14
N ARG A 113 6.59 25.11 -4.23
CA ARG A 113 7.53 25.32 -5.34
C ARG A 113 7.75 26.82 -5.49
N ASN A 114 8.64 27.36 -4.66
CA ASN A 114 9.44 28.57 -4.85
C ASN A 114 9.85 29.15 -3.49
N ARG A 115 11.01 28.73 -2.98
CA ARG A 115 11.92 29.65 -2.30
C ARG A 115 13.32 29.36 -2.82
N PRO A 116 14.06 30.38 -3.30
CA PRO A 116 15.47 30.20 -3.60
C PRO A 116 16.19 29.91 -2.29
N VAL A 117 17.12 28.94 -2.34
CA VAL A 117 18.05 28.65 -1.25
C VAL A 117 19.13 29.75 -1.29
N PRO A 118 19.52 30.35 -0.13
CA PRO A 118 20.55 31.38 -0.08
C PRO A 118 21.92 30.89 -0.55
#